data_AF-A0A3D6ECG9-F1
#
_entry.id   AF-A0A3D6ECG9-F1
#
_cell.length_a   1.000
_cell.length_b   1.000
_cell.length_c   1.000
_cell.angle_alpha   90.00
_cell.angle_beta   90.00
_cell.angle_gamma   90.00
#
_symmetry.space_group_name_H-M   'P 1'
#
loop_
_entity.id
_entity.type
_entity.pdbx_description
1 polymer ?
#
loop_
_entity_poly.entity_id
_entity_poly.type
_entity_poly.pdbx_seq_one_letter_code
_entity_poly.pdbx_strand_id
1 'polypeptide(L)'
;YAFAKHFDLPIIPLIEGCDVSEESFDAKEGIMINSCGNGLDLNGLTVKEAIAKTKAFIKEKGIGRVKVNYRLRDAIFSRQRYWGEPFPVYYKNNLPYMLDESRLPLLLPGIDKFLPTEQGEPPLGRAKNWETEDHYPLELCTMPGFAGSSAYYLRYM
;
A
#
# COMPACT_ATOMS: atom_id res chain seq x y z
N TYR A 1 2.99 14.31 19.55
CA TYR A 1 2.63 15.42 20.45
C TYR A 1 1.16 15.39 20.87
N ALA A 2 0.20 15.65 19.97
CA ALA A 2 -1.23 15.75 20.33
C ALA A 2 -1.78 14.56 21.12
N PHE A 3 -1.44 13.32 20.73
CA PHE A 3 -1.84 12.12 21.47
C PHE A 3 -1.31 12.11 22.91
N ALA A 4 -0.02 12.45 23.10
CA ALA A 4 0.58 12.50 24.43
C ALA A 4 -0.06 13.58 25.32
N LYS A 5 -0.36 14.76 24.75
CA LYS A 5 -1.04 15.85 25.47
C LYS A 5 -2.47 15.47 25.87
N HIS A 6 -3.21 14.76 25.03
CA HIS A 6 -4.58 14.34 25.32
C HIS A 6 -4.67 13.28 26.43
N PHE A 7 -3.68 12.40 26.52
CA PHE A 7 -3.64 11.29 27.48
C PHE A 7 -2.64 11.49 28.62
N ASP A 8 -2.18 12.73 28.84
CA ASP A 8 -1.24 13.10 29.90
C ASP A 8 0.03 12.22 29.94
N LEU A 9 0.56 11.86 28.77
CA LEU A 9 1.79 11.08 28.64
C LEU A 9 3.04 12.00 28.68
N PRO A 10 4.17 11.55 29.25
CA PRO A 10 5.40 12.32 29.28
C PRO A 10 5.91 12.74 27.89
N ILE A 11 6.31 14.00 27.75
CA ILE A 11 6.94 14.57 26.55
C ILE A 11 8.37 14.97 26.91
N ILE A 12 9.34 14.15 26.50
CA ILE A 12 10.76 14.34 26.84
C ILE A 12 11.48 14.98 25.64
N PRO A 13 12.07 16.17 25.78
CA PRO A 13 12.84 16.80 24.71
C PRO A 13 14.16 16.04 24.48
N LEU A 14 14.48 15.81 23.21
CA LEU A 14 15.70 15.10 22.78
C LEU A 14 16.70 16.01 22.05
N ILE A 15 16.32 17.24 21.73
CA ILE A 15 17.16 18.20 21.02
C ILE A 15 17.42 19.40 21.92
N GLU A 16 18.66 19.84 21.99
CA GLU A 16 19.05 21.01 22.77
C GLU A 16 18.28 22.26 22.33
N GLY A 17 17.72 23.00 23.29
CA GLY A 17 17.00 24.25 23.04
C GLY A 17 15.61 24.09 22.41
N CYS A 18 15.07 22.88 22.27
CA CYS A 18 13.73 22.70 21.72
C CYS A 18 12.64 22.98 22.76
N ASP A 19 11.70 23.86 22.41
CA ASP A 19 10.46 24.08 23.16
C ASP A 19 9.37 23.16 22.61
N VAL A 20 8.80 22.32 23.48
CA VAL A 20 7.71 21.38 23.17
C VAL A 20 6.45 21.72 23.95
N SER A 21 6.32 22.94 24.47
CA SER A 21 5.16 23.38 25.26
C SER A 21 3.86 23.48 24.44
N GLU A 22 3.97 23.88 23.17
CA GLU A 22 2.83 24.10 22.27
C GLU A 22 2.71 23.07 21.14
N GLU A 23 3.83 22.60 20.58
CA GLU A 23 3.86 21.68 19.44
C GLU A 23 5.02 20.67 19.46
N SER A 24 5.01 19.68 18.55
CA SER A 24 6.19 18.82 18.34
C SER A 24 7.28 19.56 17.58
N PHE A 25 8.51 19.41 18.04
CA PHE A 25 9.68 19.82 17.29
C PHE A 25 10.12 18.70 16.33
N ASP A 26 9.73 18.80 15.05
CA ASP A 26 10.02 17.80 14.01
C ASP A 26 11.38 18.02 13.30
N ALA A 27 12.34 18.66 13.98
CA ALA A 27 13.64 18.94 13.37
C ALA A 27 14.45 17.67 13.12
N LYS A 28 15.00 17.55 11.92
CA LYS A 28 15.98 16.51 11.54
C LYS A 28 17.42 16.96 11.78
N GLU A 29 17.59 18.05 12.51
CA GLU A 29 18.85 18.74 12.76
C GLU A 29 18.86 19.25 14.21
N GLY A 30 20.05 19.45 14.76
CA GLY A 30 20.26 19.81 16.17
C GLY A 30 21.18 18.84 16.89
N ILE A 31 21.43 19.14 18.17
CA ILE A 31 22.29 18.37 19.07
C ILE A 31 21.44 17.54 20.01
N MET A 32 21.75 16.25 20.12
CA MET A 32 21.01 15.32 20.97
C MET A 32 21.29 15.56 22.46
N ILE A 33 20.24 15.55 23.27
CA ILE A 33 20.25 15.53 24.75
C ILE A 33 19.33 14.40 25.26
N ASN A 34 19.39 14.09 26.56
CA ASN A 34 18.52 13.09 27.21
C ASN A 34 18.52 11.70 26.52
N SER A 35 19.59 11.35 25.80
CA SER A 35 19.68 10.19 24.90
C SER A 35 20.83 9.25 25.25
N CYS A 36 21.08 9.08 26.55
CA CYS A 36 22.08 8.15 27.08
C CYS A 36 21.38 7.04 27.87
N GLY A 37 21.67 5.78 27.54
CA GLY A 37 21.11 4.62 28.25
C GLY A 37 21.33 3.30 27.50
N ASN A 38 21.16 2.18 28.21
CA ASN A 38 21.22 0.81 27.64
C ASN A 38 22.50 0.51 26.82
N GLY A 39 23.63 1.11 27.20
CA GLY A 39 24.91 0.93 26.50
C GLY A 39 25.06 1.75 25.21
N LEU A 40 24.17 2.70 24.95
CA LEU A 40 24.26 3.66 23.85
C LEU A 40 24.18 5.09 24.40
N ASP A 41 25.21 5.89 24.12
CA ASP A 41 25.20 7.33 24.40
C ASP A 41 25.18 8.11 23.10
N LEU A 42 24.14 8.93 22.92
CA LEU A 42 23.97 9.79 21.75
C LEU A 42 24.13 11.28 22.10
N ASN A 43 24.30 11.64 23.37
CA ASN A 43 24.36 13.05 23.78
C ASN A 43 25.53 13.79 23.11
N GLY A 44 25.30 15.04 22.72
CA GLY A 44 26.30 15.89 22.07
C GLY A 44 26.52 15.59 20.57
N LEU A 45 25.94 14.52 20.03
CA LEU A 45 25.99 14.22 18.59
C LEU A 45 24.94 15.03 17.84
N THR A 46 25.22 15.31 16.57
CA THR A 46 24.17 15.80 15.66
C THR A 46 23.15 14.70 15.38
N VAL A 47 21.91 15.06 15.04
CA VAL A 47 20.86 14.08 14.67
C VAL A 47 21.34 13.09 13.60
N LYS A 48 22.09 13.56 12.59
CA LYS A 48 22.61 12.72 11.51
C LYS A 48 23.62 11.69 12.00
N GLU A 49 24.54 12.08 12.87
CA GLU A 49 25.52 11.19 13.51
C GLU A 49 24.84 10.19 14.45
N ALA A 50 23.88 10.66 15.24
CA ALA A 50 23.11 9.84 16.16
C ALA A 50 22.31 8.74 15.43
N ILE A 51 21.69 9.05 14.29
CA ILE A 51 21.02 8.06 13.43
C ILE A 51 22.02 7.01 12.93
N ALA A 52 23.21 7.43 12.47
CA ALA A 52 24.24 6.50 11.98
C ALA A 52 24.74 5.57 13.10
N LYS A 53 25.05 6.12 14.28
CA LYS A 53 25.50 5.37 15.46
C LYS A 53 24.43 4.38 15.95
N THR A 54 23.18 4.81 15.99
CA THR A 54 22.05 3.96 16.40
C THR A 54 21.85 2.77 15.45
N LYS A 55 21.99 2.98 14.13
CA LYS A 55 21.91 1.89 13.15
C LYS A 55 23.00 0.82 13.37
N ALA A 56 24.24 1.25 13.65
CA ALA A 56 25.34 0.35 13.96
C ALA A 56 25.07 -0.43 15.25
N PHE A 57 24.65 0.27 16.31
CA PHE A 57 24.32 -0.33 17.61
C PHE A 57 23.21 -1.39 17.51
N ILE A 58 22.10 -1.10 16.82
CA ILE A 58 20.99 -2.05 16.63
C ILE A 58 21.48 -3.34 15.96
N LYS A 59 22.35 -3.21 14.95
CA LYS A 59 22.93 -4.35 14.23
C LYS A 59 23.86 -5.17 15.13
N GLU A 60 24.74 -4.51 15.86
CA GLU A 60 25.70 -5.16 16.78
C GLU A 60 24.98 -5.92 17.91
N LYS A 61 23.93 -5.33 18.49
CA LYS A 61 23.15 -5.95 19.57
C LYS A 61 22.15 -7.01 19.10
N GLY A 62 21.92 -7.15 17.79
CA GLY A 62 20.97 -8.13 17.25
C GLY A 62 19.50 -7.86 17.62
N ILE A 63 19.17 -6.63 18.05
CA ILE A 63 17.82 -6.24 18.49
C ILE A 63 16.93 -5.72 17.35
N GLY A 64 17.43 -5.74 16.12
CA GLY A 64 16.66 -5.31 14.96
C GLY A 64 17.49 -5.22 13.69
N ARG A 65 16.90 -4.62 12.65
CA ARG A 65 17.55 -4.40 11.35
C ARG A 65 17.16 -3.05 10.77
N VAL A 66 18.07 -2.45 10.00
CA VAL A 66 17.79 -1.23 9.25
C VAL A 66 16.89 -1.58 8.06
N LYS A 67 15.80 -0.84 7.90
CA LYS A 67 14.83 -1.04 6.82
C LYS A 67 14.58 0.28 6.08
N VAL A 68 14.59 0.23 4.76
CA VAL A 68 14.09 1.31 3.90
C VAL A 68 12.59 1.05 3.68
N ASN A 69 11.77 2.08 3.83
CA ASN A 69 10.34 2.01 3.56
C ASN A 69 9.97 3.06 2.51
N TYR A 70 8.95 2.75 1.71
CA TYR A 70 8.40 3.65 0.71
C TYR A 70 6.99 4.08 1.12
N ARG A 71 6.63 5.33 0.82
CA ARG A 71 5.24 5.78 0.94
C ARG A 71 4.35 5.23 -0.17
N LEU A 72 4.97 4.83 -1.30
CA LEU A 72 4.30 4.15 -2.40
C LEU A 72 3.64 2.86 -1.90
N ARG A 73 2.43 2.60 -2.37
CA ARG A 73 1.65 1.40 -2.11
C ARG A 73 1.40 0.67 -3.40
N ASP A 74 1.07 -0.61 -3.30
CA ASP A 74 0.65 -1.40 -4.44
C ASP A 74 -0.57 -0.78 -5.10
N ALA A 75 -0.59 -0.83 -6.44
CA ALA A 75 -1.68 -0.28 -7.21
C ALA A 75 -2.91 -1.18 -7.06
N ILE A 76 -3.98 -0.64 -6.46
CA ILE A 76 -5.28 -1.33 -6.43
C ILE A 76 -5.84 -1.34 -7.85
N PHE A 77 -5.73 -2.50 -8.51
CA PHE A 77 -6.01 -2.66 -9.93
C PHE A 77 -7.43 -3.14 -10.23
N SER A 78 -8.23 -3.53 -9.24
CA SER A 78 -9.59 -4.02 -9.48
C SER A 78 -10.64 -2.92 -9.34
N ARG A 79 -11.65 -2.91 -10.19
CA ARG A 79 -12.83 -2.02 -10.10
C ARG A 79 -14.10 -2.85 -10.14
N GLN A 80 -15.00 -2.60 -9.19
CA GLN A 80 -16.34 -3.18 -9.17
C GLN A 80 -17.28 -2.33 -10.05
N ARG A 81 -16.97 -2.23 -11.33
CA ARG A 81 -17.70 -1.44 -12.32
C ARG A 81 -17.90 -2.28 -13.57
N TYR A 82 -18.94 -1.96 -14.34
CA TYR A 82 -19.15 -2.63 -15.61
C TYR A 82 -18.18 -2.14 -16.69
N TRP A 83 -18.01 -0.82 -16.81
CA TRP A 83 -17.28 -0.23 -17.94
C TRP A 83 -15.75 -0.22 -17.70
N GLY A 84 -15.11 -1.32 -18.09
CA GLY A 84 -13.66 -1.50 -18.10
C GLY A 84 -13.30 -2.86 -18.72
N GLU A 85 -12.01 -3.09 -18.94
CA GLU A 85 -11.54 -4.36 -19.50
C GLU A 85 -11.72 -5.50 -18.47
N PRO A 86 -12.34 -6.63 -18.84
CA PRO A 86 -12.40 -7.81 -17.98
C PRO A 86 -11.00 -8.34 -17.65
N PHE A 87 -10.79 -8.78 -16.40
CA PHE A 87 -9.59 -9.54 -16.09
C PHE A 87 -9.66 -10.93 -16.74
N PRO A 88 -8.60 -11.40 -17.42
CA PRO A 88 -8.54 -12.74 -17.98
C PRO A 88 -8.23 -13.78 -16.90
N VAL A 89 -9.01 -13.77 -15.82
CA VAL A 89 -8.85 -14.63 -14.64
C VAL A 89 -10.12 -15.43 -14.44
N TYR A 90 -9.99 -16.73 -14.18
CA TYR A 90 -11.07 -17.60 -13.74
C TYR A 90 -10.69 -18.30 -12.43
N TYR A 91 -11.68 -18.81 -11.71
CA TYR A 91 -11.49 -19.43 -10.40
C TYR A 91 -11.83 -20.92 -10.44
N LYS A 92 -10.85 -21.77 -10.10
CA LYS A 92 -11.04 -23.22 -9.92
C LYS A 92 -10.76 -23.57 -8.47
N ASN A 93 -11.78 -24.10 -7.77
CA ASN A 93 -11.70 -24.38 -6.33
C ASN A 93 -11.24 -23.16 -5.50
N ASN A 94 -11.78 -21.97 -5.82
CA ASN A 94 -11.41 -20.68 -5.21
C ASN A 94 -9.95 -20.22 -5.41
N LEU A 95 -9.18 -20.88 -6.28
CA LEU A 95 -7.85 -20.44 -6.67
C LEU A 95 -7.90 -19.73 -8.03
N PRO A 96 -7.20 -18.59 -8.19
CA PRO A 96 -7.18 -17.85 -9.45
C PRO A 96 -6.26 -18.51 -10.48
N TYR A 97 -6.71 -18.58 -11.72
CA TYR A 97 -5.96 -19.04 -12.88
C TYR A 97 -6.15 -18.06 -14.04
N MET A 98 -5.13 -17.93 -14.89
CA MET A 98 -5.20 -17.07 -16.07
C MET A 98 -5.86 -17.83 -17.23
N LEU A 99 -6.68 -17.14 -18.02
CA LEU A 99 -7.08 -17.63 -19.32
C LEU A 99 -5.86 -17.80 -20.23
N ASP A 100 -5.90 -18.83 -21.08
CA ASP A 100 -4.91 -19.00 -22.14
C ASP A 100 -4.95 -17.83 -23.12
N GLU A 101 -3.80 -17.43 -23.66
CA GLU A 101 -3.71 -16.29 -24.60
C GLU A 101 -4.57 -16.50 -25.85
N SER A 102 -4.74 -17.75 -26.32
CA SER A 102 -5.61 -18.07 -27.46
C SER A 102 -7.08 -17.79 -27.21
N ARG A 103 -7.49 -17.65 -25.94
CA ARG A 103 -8.86 -17.32 -25.53
C ARG A 103 -9.09 -15.81 -25.36
N LEU A 104 -8.08 -14.98 -25.65
CA LEU A 104 -8.19 -13.53 -25.62
C LEU A 104 -8.63 -12.98 -27.00
N PRO A 105 -9.36 -11.85 -27.04
CA PRO A 105 -9.77 -11.02 -25.90
C PRO A 105 -10.99 -11.59 -25.16
N LEU A 106 -10.99 -11.44 -23.84
CA LEU A 106 -12.20 -11.64 -23.05
C LEU A 106 -13.11 -10.42 -23.22
N LEU A 107 -14.18 -10.59 -23.99
CA LEU A 107 -15.10 -9.50 -24.32
C LEU A 107 -16.06 -9.20 -23.15
N LEU A 108 -16.34 -7.91 -22.96
CA LEU A 108 -17.30 -7.47 -21.95
C LEU A 108 -18.72 -7.97 -22.32
N PRO A 109 -19.42 -8.69 -21.42
CA PRO A 109 -20.70 -9.30 -21.73
C PRO A 109 -21.83 -8.26 -21.64
N GLY A 110 -22.89 -8.42 -22.42
CA GLY A 110 -24.10 -7.63 -22.21
C GLY A 110 -24.79 -8.01 -20.89
N ILE A 111 -25.14 -7.01 -20.07
CA ILE A 111 -25.89 -7.19 -18.81
C ILE A 111 -27.16 -6.33 -18.78
N ASP A 112 -28.09 -6.69 -17.90
CA ASP A 112 -29.38 -6.01 -17.77
C ASP A 112 -29.30 -4.64 -17.08
N LYS A 113 -28.37 -4.49 -16.12
CA LYS A 113 -28.18 -3.28 -15.31
C LYS A 113 -26.70 -3.10 -14.94
N PHE A 114 -26.24 -1.85 -14.85
CA PHE A 114 -24.84 -1.53 -14.52
C PHE A 114 -24.56 -1.32 -13.03
N LEU A 115 -25.51 -1.67 -12.17
CA LEU A 115 -25.39 -1.59 -10.71
C LEU A 115 -24.89 -2.93 -10.15
N PRO A 116 -24.33 -2.96 -8.93
CA PRO A 116 -24.03 -4.21 -8.23
C PRO A 116 -25.23 -5.17 -8.19
N THR A 117 -24.98 -6.48 -8.02
CA THR A 117 -26.04 -7.46 -7.80
C THR A 117 -26.76 -7.19 -6.47
N GLU A 118 -27.91 -7.81 -6.24
CA GLU A 118 -28.64 -7.65 -4.96
C GLU A 118 -27.82 -8.20 -3.78
N GLN A 119 -26.93 -9.14 -4.05
CA GLN A 119 -25.99 -9.76 -3.11
C GLN A 119 -24.72 -8.90 -2.88
N GLY A 120 -24.59 -7.77 -3.58
CA GLY A 120 -23.46 -6.85 -3.45
C GLY A 120 -22.25 -7.19 -4.32
N GLU A 121 -22.39 -8.11 -5.28
CA GLU A 121 -21.30 -8.46 -6.20
C GLU A 121 -21.12 -7.37 -7.27
N PRO A 122 -19.95 -7.31 -7.92
CA PRO A 122 -19.72 -6.39 -9.03
C PRO A 122 -20.74 -6.55 -10.17
N PRO A 123 -20.94 -5.53 -11.03
CA PRO A 123 -21.92 -5.58 -12.12
C PRO A 123 -21.81 -6.79 -13.06
N LEU A 124 -20.59 -7.33 -13.28
CA LEU A 124 -20.41 -8.53 -14.09
C LEU A 124 -21.04 -9.80 -13.49
N GLY A 125 -21.35 -9.82 -12.20
CA GLY A 125 -22.13 -10.89 -11.58
C GLY A 125 -23.55 -11.02 -12.15
N ARG A 126 -24.03 -10.02 -12.89
CA ARG A 126 -25.32 -10.05 -13.61
C ARG A 126 -25.24 -10.77 -14.96
N ALA A 127 -24.04 -11.00 -15.49
CA ALA A 127 -23.86 -11.60 -16.80
C ALA A 127 -24.31 -13.07 -16.81
N LYS A 128 -25.11 -13.44 -17.82
CA LYS A 128 -25.53 -14.82 -18.01
C LYS A 128 -24.35 -15.65 -18.53
N ASN A 129 -24.12 -16.81 -17.93
CA ASN A 129 -23.03 -17.74 -18.30
C ASN A 129 -21.65 -17.07 -18.30
N TRP A 130 -21.37 -16.25 -17.29
CA TRP A 130 -20.05 -15.62 -17.11
C TRP A 130 -19.03 -16.60 -16.52
N GLU A 131 -18.67 -17.57 -17.34
CA GLU A 131 -17.82 -18.70 -16.99
C GLU A 131 -17.01 -19.16 -18.21
N THR A 132 -15.97 -19.95 -17.94
CA THR A 132 -15.17 -20.62 -18.98
C THR A 132 -15.94 -21.79 -19.61
N GLU A 133 -15.41 -22.33 -20.72
CA GLU A 133 -15.93 -23.56 -21.36
C GLU A 133 -16.01 -24.75 -20.40
N ASP A 134 -15.12 -24.80 -19.41
CA ASP A 134 -15.05 -25.84 -18.38
C ASP A 134 -15.94 -25.52 -17.15
N HIS A 135 -16.87 -24.55 -17.28
CA HIS A 135 -17.79 -24.09 -16.23
C HIS A 135 -17.11 -23.55 -14.96
N TYR A 136 -15.91 -22.97 -15.09
CA TYR A 136 -15.30 -22.20 -14.01
C TYR A 136 -15.70 -20.72 -14.06
N PRO A 137 -16.08 -20.10 -12.93
CA PRO A 137 -16.50 -18.69 -12.89
C PRO A 137 -15.34 -17.75 -13.24
N LEU A 138 -15.66 -16.70 -14.00
CA LEU A 138 -14.72 -15.62 -14.38
C LEU A 138 -14.71 -14.50 -13.33
N GLU A 139 -13.61 -13.74 -13.28
CA GLU A 139 -13.49 -12.54 -12.45
C GLU A 139 -14.61 -11.53 -12.75
N LEU A 140 -15.15 -10.93 -11.69
CA LEU A 140 -16.29 -10.01 -11.76
C LEU A 140 -15.87 -8.54 -11.77
N CYS A 141 -14.63 -8.24 -11.35
CA CYS A 141 -14.04 -6.93 -11.46
C CYS A 141 -13.55 -6.65 -12.88
N THR A 142 -13.43 -5.37 -13.20
CA THR A 142 -12.74 -4.88 -14.39
C THR A 142 -11.49 -4.12 -14.01
N MET A 143 -10.62 -3.90 -14.99
CA MET A 143 -9.45 -3.03 -14.85
C MET A 143 -9.87 -1.54 -14.78
N PRO A 144 -9.07 -0.66 -14.16
CA PRO A 144 -9.29 0.77 -14.12
C PRO A 144 -8.89 1.41 -15.45
N GLY A 145 -9.42 2.60 -15.74
CA GLY A 145 -9.06 3.33 -16.96
C GLY A 145 -7.56 3.61 -17.14
N PHE A 146 -6.77 3.61 -16.06
CA PHE A 146 -5.31 3.75 -16.19
C PHE A 146 -4.61 2.50 -16.73
N ALA A 147 -5.28 1.34 -16.79
CA ALA A 147 -4.75 0.14 -17.42
C ALA A 147 -4.48 0.39 -18.91
N GLY A 148 -5.46 0.94 -19.64
CA GLY A 148 -5.29 1.32 -21.04
C GLY A 148 -4.36 2.53 -21.24
N SER A 149 -4.47 3.56 -20.40
CA SER A 149 -3.69 4.80 -20.59
C SER A 149 -2.22 4.70 -20.16
N SER A 150 -1.79 3.62 -19.50
CA SER A 150 -0.39 3.44 -19.10
C SER A 150 0.52 2.99 -20.25
N ALA A 151 -0.05 2.48 -21.35
CA ALA A 151 0.72 1.94 -22.49
C ALA A 151 0.19 2.38 -23.87
N TYR A 152 -0.82 3.25 -23.93
CA TYR A 152 -1.46 3.66 -25.19
C TYR A 152 -0.47 4.23 -26.24
N TYR A 153 0.60 4.90 -25.81
CA TYR A 153 1.62 5.46 -26.69
C TYR A 153 2.40 4.37 -27.45
N LEU A 154 2.51 3.16 -26.91
CA LEU A 154 3.10 2.01 -27.62
C LEU A 154 2.22 1.52 -28.75
N ARG A 155 0.90 1.71 -28.66
CA ARG A 155 -0.06 1.25 -29.68
C ARG A 155 -0.06 2.12 -30.94
N TYR A 156 0.45 3.34 -30.86
CA TYR A 156 0.55 4.25 -32.00
C TYR A 156 1.84 4.10 -32.82
N MET A 157 2.85 3.42 -32.29
CA MET A 157 4.08 3.06 -33.01
C MET A 157 3.87 1.82 -33.85
#